data_AF-A0A8I7B8H8-F1
#
_entry.id   AF-A0A8I7B8H8-F1
#
_cell.length_a   1.000
_cell.length_b   1.000
_cell.length_c   1.000
_cell.angle_alpha   90.00
_cell.angle_beta   90.00
_cell.angle_gamma   90.00
#
_symmetry.space_group_name_H-M   'P 1'
#
loop_
_entity.id
_entity.type
_entity.pdbx_description
1 polymer ?
#
loop_
_entity_poly.entity_id
_entity_poly.type
_entity_poly.pdbx_seq_one_letter_code
_entity_poly.pdbx_strand_id
1 'polypeptide(L)'
;MSTSWATQSNWRQYGPVMLTRCPNCPRPEPLKRLVTKTDKNGNLGREFVKCLSKPMVILKKCTHFEWIDEYVHRIKSEGYIDSSVAATWELNLDGVPQMENWGSSDRGAGRVVPMARYLESELTDELKKIKKNQREMIDLQKQANIMAVFFYCCVIALFMFYLLFIVIRGGI
;
A
#
# COMPACT_ATOMS: atom_id res chain seq x y z
N MET A 1 -35.71 19.15 -33.42
CA MET A 1 -35.08 18.80 -32.14
C MET A 1 -33.92 17.88 -32.45
N SER A 2 -32.70 18.41 -32.44
CA SER A 2 -31.49 17.63 -32.75
C SER A 2 -31.02 16.96 -31.47
N THR A 3 -31.16 15.63 -31.38
CA THR A 3 -30.57 14.84 -30.31
C THR A 3 -29.05 14.96 -30.39
N SER A 4 -28.46 15.65 -29.42
CA SER A 4 -27.02 15.60 -29.19
C SER A 4 -26.68 14.19 -28.69
N TRP A 5 -26.15 13.34 -29.56
CA TRP A 5 -25.46 12.12 -29.14
C TRP A 5 -24.19 12.55 -28.39
N ALA A 6 -24.31 12.72 -27.08
CA ALA A 6 -23.14 12.78 -26.22
C ALA A 6 -22.35 11.51 -26.48
N THR A 7 -21.11 11.65 -26.96
CA THR A 7 -20.21 10.53 -27.22
C THR A 7 -19.94 9.83 -25.90
N GLN A 8 -20.82 8.89 -25.52
CA GLN A 8 -20.65 8.09 -24.32
C GLN A 8 -19.39 7.26 -24.52
N SER A 9 -18.41 7.46 -23.64
CA SER A 9 -17.22 6.61 -23.58
C SER A 9 -17.66 5.16 -23.41
N ASN A 10 -17.20 4.27 -24.29
CA ASN A 10 -17.41 2.83 -24.16
C ASN A 10 -16.56 2.21 -23.04
N TRP A 11 -15.70 3.00 -22.39
CA TRP A 11 -14.84 2.54 -21.31
C TRP A 11 -15.56 2.52 -19.98
N ARG A 12 -15.25 1.49 -19.19
CA ARG A 12 -15.74 1.34 -17.83
C ARG A 12 -15.32 2.54 -16.99
N GLN A 13 -16.29 3.20 -16.36
CA GLN A 13 -16.01 4.25 -15.38
C GLN A 13 -15.81 3.61 -14.01
N TYR A 14 -14.69 3.93 -13.38
CA TYR A 14 -14.42 3.46 -12.03
C TYR A 14 -14.96 4.48 -11.01
N GLY A 15 -15.45 4.03 -9.86
CA GLY A 15 -15.83 4.94 -8.78
C GLY A 15 -14.61 5.62 -8.14
N PRO A 16 -14.72 6.13 -6.91
CA PRO A 16 -13.55 6.48 -6.11
C PRO A 16 -12.56 5.31 -6.04
N VAL A 17 -11.31 5.54 -6.41
CA VAL A 17 -10.23 4.53 -6.42
C VAL A 17 -9.06 5.06 -5.61
N MET A 18 -8.53 4.25 -4.70
CA MET A 18 -7.35 4.59 -3.91
C MET A 18 -6.14 4.76 -4.82
N LEU A 19 -5.51 5.93 -4.78
CA LEU A 19 -4.31 6.24 -5.56
C LEU A 19 -3.06 6.05 -4.70
N THR A 20 -2.26 5.04 -5.01
CA THR A 20 -1.04 4.69 -4.28
C THR A 20 0.13 5.56 -4.73
N ARG A 21 1.25 5.47 -4.01
CA ARG A 21 2.51 6.12 -4.40
C ARG A 21 3.04 5.52 -5.69
N CYS A 22 3.77 6.34 -6.45
CA CYS A 22 4.42 5.86 -7.67
C CYS A 22 5.47 4.79 -7.33
N PRO A 23 5.44 3.59 -7.94
CA PRO A 23 6.44 2.55 -7.68
C PRO A 23 7.83 2.92 -8.21
N ASN A 24 7.88 3.82 -9.20
CA ASN A 24 9.11 4.19 -9.89
C ASN A 24 9.78 5.43 -9.32
N CYS A 25 9.16 6.09 -8.33
CA CYS A 25 9.59 7.39 -7.84
C CYS A 25 9.52 7.43 -6.30
N PRO A 26 10.59 7.89 -5.61
CA PRO A 26 10.70 7.81 -4.13
C PRO A 26 9.76 8.79 -3.40
N ARG A 27 8.79 9.38 -4.10
CA ARG A 27 7.99 10.48 -3.59
C ARG A 27 6.77 10.00 -2.83
N PRO A 28 6.37 10.75 -1.80
CA PRO A 28 5.19 10.42 -1.03
C PRO A 28 3.90 10.76 -1.78
N GLU A 29 3.94 11.62 -2.81
CA GLU A 29 2.73 12.01 -3.54
C GLU A 29 2.12 10.80 -4.27
N PRO A 30 0.79 10.62 -4.14
CA PRO A 30 0.10 9.56 -4.86
C PRO A 30 0.07 9.86 -6.36
N LEU A 31 -0.18 8.80 -7.14
CA LEU A 31 -0.50 8.91 -8.55
C LEU A 31 -1.73 9.80 -8.76
N LYS A 32 -1.85 10.37 -9.97
CA LYS A 32 -3.00 11.17 -10.36
C LYS A 32 -3.81 10.45 -11.41
N ARG A 33 -5.11 10.33 -11.17
CA ARG A 33 -6.08 9.82 -12.13
C ARG A 33 -6.41 10.90 -13.16
N LEU A 34 -6.44 10.51 -14.42
CA LEU A 34 -6.66 11.37 -15.57
C LEU A 34 -7.56 10.63 -16.56
N VAL A 35 -8.25 11.38 -17.43
CA VAL A 35 -9.12 10.83 -18.46
C VAL A 35 -8.57 11.19 -19.83
N THR A 36 -8.56 10.22 -20.73
CA THR A 36 -8.13 10.42 -22.11
C THR A 36 -9.14 11.29 -22.85
N LYS A 37 -8.67 12.44 -23.37
CA LYS A 37 -9.52 13.40 -24.09
C LYS A 37 -9.49 13.24 -25.61
N THR A 38 -8.61 12.38 -26.12
CA THR A 38 -8.40 12.19 -27.56
C THR A 38 -8.78 10.78 -27.96
N ASP A 39 -9.44 10.62 -29.09
CA ASP A 39 -9.82 9.30 -29.61
C ASP A 39 -8.68 8.57 -30.34
N LYS A 40 -7.49 8.57 -29.75
CA LYS A 40 -6.37 7.80 -30.28
C LYS A 40 -6.59 6.34 -29.92
N ASN A 41 -6.68 5.49 -30.94
CA ASN A 41 -6.85 4.04 -30.79
C ASN A 41 -8.11 3.66 -30.01
N GLY A 42 -9.19 4.44 -30.11
CA GLY A 42 -10.45 4.14 -29.42
C GLY A 42 -10.43 4.42 -27.91
N ASN A 43 -9.40 5.08 -27.38
CA ASN A 43 -9.24 5.31 -25.94
C ASN A 43 -9.99 6.56 -25.43
N LEU A 44 -10.84 7.20 -26.24
CA LEU A 44 -11.58 8.39 -25.79
C LEU A 44 -12.39 8.07 -24.53
N GLY A 45 -12.16 8.83 -23.45
CA GLY A 45 -12.82 8.63 -22.16
C GLY A 45 -12.26 7.49 -21.30
N ARG A 46 -11.22 6.77 -21.76
CA ARG A 46 -10.52 5.78 -20.92
C ARG A 46 -9.67 6.49 -19.88
N GLU A 47 -9.77 6.03 -18.63
CA GLU A 47 -9.05 6.64 -17.51
C GLU A 47 -7.73 5.94 -17.25
N PHE A 48 -6.74 6.70 -16.78
CA PHE A 48 -5.40 6.22 -16.50
C PHE A 48 -4.83 6.94 -15.28
N VAL A 49 -3.83 6.33 -14.66
CA VAL A 49 -3.04 6.92 -13.59
C VAL A 49 -1.66 7.32 -14.11
N LYS A 50 -1.15 8.45 -13.64
CA LYS A 50 0.18 8.93 -14.01
C LYS A 50 0.89 9.57 -12.82
N CYS A 51 2.20 9.43 -12.79
CA CYS A 51 3.03 10.22 -11.89
C CYS A 51 3.23 11.63 -12.45
N LEU A 52 2.78 12.66 -11.71
CA LEU A 52 2.93 14.08 -12.07
C LEU A 52 4.03 14.79 -11.27
N SER A 53 4.87 14.01 -10.61
CA SER A 53 6.00 14.51 -9.82
C SER A 53 6.97 15.31 -10.71
N LYS A 54 7.21 16.59 -10.36
CA LYS A 54 8.18 17.47 -11.04
C LYS A 54 9.57 16.83 -11.05
N PRO A 55 10.44 16.92 -12.07
CA PRO A 55 11.80 16.38 -11.95
C PRO A 55 12.56 17.00 -10.75
N MET A 56 13.43 16.22 -10.12
CA MET A 56 14.34 16.69 -9.07
C MET A 56 15.75 16.76 -9.64
N VAL A 57 16.65 17.51 -9.00
CA VAL A 57 18.05 17.68 -9.48
C VAL A 57 18.75 16.33 -9.71
N ILE A 58 18.43 15.32 -8.90
CA ILE A 58 19.03 13.97 -8.95
C ILE A 58 18.16 12.98 -9.76
N LEU A 59 16.85 13.24 -9.91
CA LEU A 59 15.91 12.29 -10.51
C LEU A 59 15.35 12.83 -11.83
N LYS A 60 15.59 12.09 -12.92
CA LYS A 60 14.95 12.33 -14.22
C LYS A 60 13.43 12.35 -14.07
N LYS A 61 12.75 13.00 -15.02
CA LYS A 61 11.27 13.08 -15.05
C LYS A 61 10.66 11.67 -15.01
N CYS A 62 9.80 11.43 -14.02
CA CYS A 62 9.05 10.18 -13.90
C CYS A 62 8.12 10.03 -15.11
N THR A 63 8.16 8.88 -15.79
CA THR A 63 7.29 8.57 -16.94
C THR A 63 6.22 7.53 -16.62
N HIS A 64 6.07 7.16 -15.35
CA HIS A 64 5.12 6.15 -14.90
C HIS A 64 3.69 6.47 -15.37
N PHE A 65 3.08 5.49 -16.04
CA PHE A 65 1.76 5.51 -16.63
C PHE A 65 1.17 4.11 -16.52
N GLU A 66 -0.12 4.03 -16.25
CA GLU A 66 -0.87 2.78 -16.25
C GLU A 66 -2.36 3.06 -16.48
N TRP A 67 -3.06 2.17 -17.16
CA TRP A 67 -4.51 2.29 -17.32
C TRP A 67 -5.25 1.96 -16.01
N ILE A 68 -6.41 2.60 -15.76
CA ILE A 68 -7.10 2.45 -14.47
C ILE A 68 -7.60 1.01 -14.24
N ASP A 69 -7.92 0.28 -15.30
CA ASP A 69 -8.38 -1.11 -15.28
C ASP A 69 -7.28 -2.07 -14.83
N GLU A 70 -6.07 -1.87 -15.35
CA GLU A 70 -4.85 -2.58 -14.93
C GLU A 70 -4.46 -2.19 -13.49
N TYR A 71 -4.50 -0.89 -13.18
CA TYR A 71 -4.18 -0.35 -11.85
C TYR A 71 -5.07 -0.94 -10.76
N VAL A 72 -6.40 -0.95 -10.99
CA VAL A 72 -7.36 -1.51 -10.05
C VAL A 72 -7.15 -3.01 -9.85
N HIS A 73 -6.78 -3.73 -10.90
CA HIS A 73 -6.44 -5.15 -10.78
C HIS A 73 -5.20 -5.34 -9.90
N ARG A 74 -4.14 -4.56 -10.11
CA ARG A 74 -2.91 -4.64 -9.32
C ARG A 74 -3.15 -4.31 -7.85
N ILE A 75 -3.76 -3.19 -7.53
CA ILE A 75 -3.96 -2.79 -6.11
C ILE A 75 -4.86 -3.76 -5.34
N LYS A 76 -5.79 -4.43 -6.03
CA LYS A 76 -6.57 -5.52 -5.44
C LYS A 76 -5.69 -6.73 -5.14
N SER A 77 -4.81 -7.11 -6.08
CA SER A 77 -3.87 -8.21 -5.87
C SER A 77 -2.81 -7.92 -4.80
N GLU A 78 -2.42 -6.65 -4.63
CA GLU A 78 -1.49 -6.18 -3.61
C GLU A 78 -2.14 -5.98 -2.24
N GLY A 79 -3.44 -6.24 -2.10
CA GLY A 79 -4.17 -6.13 -0.83
C GLY A 79 -4.46 -4.70 -0.38
N TYR A 80 -4.33 -3.70 -1.25
CA TYR A 80 -4.57 -2.28 -0.94
C TYR A 80 -6.06 -1.91 -0.99
N ILE A 81 -6.89 -2.74 -1.62
CA ILE A 81 -8.35 -2.63 -1.61
C ILE A 81 -8.89 -3.93 -1.01
N ASP A 82 -8.99 -3.98 0.31
CA ASP A 82 -9.98 -4.87 0.94
C ASP A 82 -11.35 -4.27 0.67
N SER A 83 -12.29 -5.08 0.17
CA SER A 83 -13.62 -4.65 -0.26
C SER A 83 -14.46 -4.04 0.88
N SER A 84 -13.97 -4.10 2.12
CA SER A 84 -14.53 -3.50 3.34
C SER A 84 -14.22 -1.99 3.50
N VAL A 85 -13.11 -1.49 2.93
CA VAL A 85 -12.59 -0.13 3.16
C VAL A 85 -13.24 0.93 2.25
N ALA A 86 -13.96 0.51 1.21
CA ALA A 86 -14.70 1.42 0.34
C ALA A 86 -15.80 2.21 1.08
N ALA A 87 -16.26 1.75 2.25
CA ALA A 87 -17.32 2.39 3.03
C ALA A 87 -16.81 3.32 4.15
N THR A 88 -15.49 3.37 4.44
CA THR A 88 -14.98 4.09 5.63
C THR A 88 -14.41 5.48 5.31
N TRP A 89 -14.14 5.80 4.04
CA TRP A 89 -13.43 7.04 3.69
C TRP A 89 -14.32 8.27 3.53
N GLU A 90 -15.65 8.14 3.50
CA GLU A 90 -16.57 9.29 3.38
C GLU A 90 -16.62 10.19 4.64
N LEU A 91 -15.93 9.82 5.73
CA LEU A 91 -16.01 10.57 7.00
C LEU A 91 -14.85 11.54 7.27
N ASN A 92 -13.85 11.69 6.38
CA ASN A 92 -12.67 12.53 6.67
C ASN A 92 -12.14 13.39 5.51
N LEU A 93 -13.01 14.04 4.73
CA LEU A 93 -12.60 15.22 3.97
C LEU A 93 -13.63 16.34 4.12
N ASP A 94 -13.43 17.17 5.15
CA ASP A 94 -14.11 18.44 5.34
C ASP A 94 -13.42 19.52 4.47
N GLY A 95 -14.19 20.27 3.67
CA GLY A 95 -13.67 21.31 2.77
C GLY A 95 -14.47 21.69 1.49
N VAL A 96 -15.81 21.69 1.55
CA VAL A 96 -16.86 22.66 1.07
C VAL A 96 -16.47 23.76 0.01
N PRO A 97 -17.35 24.33 -0.88
CA PRO A 97 -18.85 24.31 -0.96
C PRO A 97 -19.55 24.10 -2.33
N GLN A 98 -20.89 24.09 -2.25
CA GLN A 98 -21.98 24.32 -3.24
C GLN A 98 -22.63 23.04 -3.81
N MET A 99 -23.91 22.76 -3.59
CA MET A 99 -25.08 23.60 -3.85
C MET A 99 -26.26 23.32 -2.89
N GLU A 100 -27.08 24.36 -2.75
CA GLU A 100 -28.13 24.63 -1.78
C GLU A 100 -29.46 23.84 -1.90
N ASN A 101 -30.06 23.69 -0.71
CA ASN A 101 -31.50 23.61 -0.39
C ASN A 101 -32.20 22.26 -0.62
N TRP A 102 -32.84 21.72 0.44
CA TRP A 102 -34.29 21.58 0.60
C TRP A 102 -34.53 21.07 2.04
N GLY A 103 -35.51 21.67 2.72
CA GLY A 103 -35.58 21.74 4.18
C GLY A 103 -36.25 20.60 4.93
N SER A 104 -36.10 20.71 6.26
CA SER A 104 -37.05 20.34 7.32
C SER A 104 -37.50 18.87 7.46
N SER A 105 -37.05 18.21 8.54
CA SER A 105 -37.93 17.78 9.65
C SER A 105 -37.18 16.90 10.64
N ASP A 106 -37.20 17.28 11.91
CA ASP A 106 -36.89 16.41 13.05
C ASP A 106 -37.78 15.16 13.02
N ARG A 107 -37.17 13.97 13.16
CA ARG A 107 -37.67 12.85 14.00
C ARG A 107 -36.72 11.65 13.98
N GLY A 108 -36.05 11.45 15.11
CA GLY A 108 -36.09 10.23 15.91
C GLY A 108 -35.76 8.87 15.28
N ALA A 109 -34.68 8.29 15.82
CA ALA A 109 -34.52 6.88 16.16
C ALA A 109 -34.37 5.84 15.03
N GLY A 110 -33.14 5.37 14.84
CA GLY A 110 -32.82 4.15 14.10
C GLY A 110 -31.51 3.54 14.58
N ARG A 111 -31.58 2.74 15.64
CA ARG A 111 -30.48 1.93 16.19
C ARG A 111 -30.06 0.89 15.13
N VAL A 112 -28.88 1.05 14.52
CA VAL A 112 -28.20 -0.01 13.75
C VAL A 112 -26.70 0.04 14.00
N VAL A 113 -26.29 -0.26 15.24
CA VAL A 113 -24.89 -0.65 15.51
C VAL A 113 -24.87 -1.83 16.49
N PRO A 114 -24.91 -3.07 15.97
CA PRO A 114 -24.36 -4.20 16.73
C PRO A 114 -23.20 -4.91 16.01
N MET A 115 -23.11 -4.86 14.68
CA MET A 115 -22.17 -5.72 13.94
C MET A 115 -20.76 -5.12 13.76
N ALA A 116 -20.64 -3.78 13.72
CA ALA A 116 -19.36 -3.11 13.54
C ALA A 116 -18.39 -3.32 14.72
N ARG A 117 -18.90 -3.38 15.95
CA ARG A 117 -18.05 -3.61 17.13
C ARG A 117 -17.50 -5.04 17.23
N TYR A 118 -18.22 -6.02 16.71
CA TYR A 118 -17.79 -7.42 16.77
C TYR A 118 -16.64 -7.69 15.79
N LEU A 119 -16.76 -7.17 14.56
CA LEU A 119 -15.71 -7.25 13.54
C LEU A 119 -14.45 -6.47 13.91
N GLU A 120 -14.60 -5.32 14.56
CA GLU A 120 -13.46 -4.54 15.06
C GLU A 120 -12.76 -5.24 16.23
N SER A 121 -13.50 -5.87 17.14
CA SER A 121 -12.90 -6.67 18.23
C SER A 121 -12.14 -7.89 17.72
N GLU A 122 -12.67 -8.59 16.72
CA GLU A 122 -12.01 -9.78 16.16
C GLU A 122 -10.75 -9.41 15.36
N LEU A 123 -10.80 -8.32 14.58
CA LEU A 123 -9.65 -7.81 13.84
C LEU A 123 -8.53 -7.31 14.77
N THR A 124 -8.89 -6.68 15.89
CA THR A 124 -7.89 -6.18 16.86
C THR A 124 -7.23 -7.30 17.65
N ASP A 125 -7.96 -8.38 17.96
CA ASP A 125 -7.41 -9.58 18.59
C ASP A 125 -6.48 -10.34 17.64
N GLU A 126 -6.86 -10.52 16.38
CA GLU A 126 -5.98 -11.14 15.37
C GLU A 126 -4.73 -10.30 15.10
N LEU A 127 -4.85 -8.96 15.05
CA LEU A 127 -3.69 -8.06 14.92
C LEU A 127 -2.73 -8.20 16.10
N LYS A 128 -3.26 -8.33 17.32
CA LYS A 128 -2.47 -8.52 18.55
C LYS A 128 -1.75 -9.86 18.54
N LYS A 129 -2.39 -10.91 18.03
CA LYS A 129 -1.82 -12.25 17.86
C LYS A 129 -0.69 -12.25 16.84
N ILE A 130 -0.88 -11.63 15.69
CA ILE A 130 0.16 -11.49 14.65
C ILE A 130 1.36 -10.69 15.20
N LYS A 131 1.12 -9.58 15.89
CA LYS A 131 2.18 -8.76 16.49
C LYS A 131 2.97 -9.52 17.56
N LYS A 132 2.31 -10.38 18.33
CA LYS A 132 2.96 -11.25 19.30
C LYS A 132 3.86 -12.27 18.61
N ASN A 133 3.34 -12.97 17.60
CA ASN A 133 4.09 -13.97 16.83
C ASN A 133 5.32 -13.37 16.14
N GLN A 134 5.21 -12.14 15.59
CA GLN A 134 6.36 -11.46 15.00
C GLN A 134 7.45 -11.14 16.01
N ARG A 135 7.08 -10.71 17.23
CA ARG A 135 8.05 -10.43 18.29
C ARG A 135 8.80 -11.70 18.70
N GLU A 136 8.08 -12.82 18.82
CA GLU A 136 8.68 -14.12 19.17
C GLU A 136 9.67 -14.60 18.10
N MET A 137 9.34 -14.46 16.81
CA MET A 137 10.27 -14.79 15.72
C MET A 137 11.54 -13.92 15.74
N ILE A 138 11.41 -12.61 16.00
CA ILE A 138 12.55 -11.69 16.10
C ILE A 138 13.45 -12.05 17.29
N ASP A 139 12.87 -12.39 18.44
CA ASP A 139 13.63 -12.74 19.63
C ASP A 139 14.40 -14.06 19.47
N LEU A 140 13.74 -15.08 18.90
CA LEU A 140 14.37 -16.36 18.55
C LEU A 140 15.50 -16.17 17.54
N GLN A 141 15.30 -15.34 16.52
CA GLN A 141 16.35 -15.04 15.53
C GLN A 141 17.53 -14.31 16.18
N LYS A 142 17.29 -13.42 17.13
CA LYS A 142 18.34 -12.74 17.89
C LYS A 142 19.12 -13.71 18.78
N GLN A 143 18.44 -14.59 19.51
CA GLN A 143 19.09 -15.61 20.33
C GLN A 143 19.93 -16.58 19.48
N ALA A 144 19.38 -17.06 18.36
CA ALA A 144 20.10 -17.93 17.43
C ALA A 144 21.34 -17.24 16.85
N ASN A 145 21.24 -15.96 16.48
CA ASN A 145 22.38 -15.18 16.00
C ASN A 145 23.47 -15.02 17.06
N ILE A 146 23.12 -14.78 18.33
CA ILE A 146 24.08 -14.71 19.43
C ILE A 146 24.79 -16.06 19.63
N MET A 147 24.03 -17.16 19.62
CA MET A 147 24.59 -18.51 19.74
C MET A 147 25.52 -18.86 18.57
N ALA A 148 25.16 -18.46 17.35
CA ALA A 148 26.00 -18.66 16.17
C ALA A 148 27.32 -17.88 16.27
N VAL A 149 27.28 -16.62 16.70
CA VAL A 149 28.49 -15.80 16.90
C VAL A 149 29.42 -16.45 17.92
N PHE A 150 28.89 -16.89 19.06
CA PHE A 150 29.69 -17.58 20.08
C PHE A 150 30.34 -18.85 19.52
N PHE A 151 29.59 -19.66 18.76
CA PHE A 151 30.11 -20.86 18.12
C PHE A 151 31.27 -20.56 17.16
N TYR A 152 31.12 -19.57 16.27
CA TYR A 152 32.20 -19.16 15.36
C TYR A 152 33.43 -18.64 16.12
N CYS A 153 33.24 -17.84 17.18
CA CYS A 153 34.34 -17.37 18.02
C CYS A 153 35.10 -18.55 18.67
N CYS A 154 34.40 -19.57 19.17
CA CYS A 154 35.03 -20.75 19.75
C CYS A 154 35.83 -21.56 18.72
N VAL A 155 35.27 -21.79 17.52
CA VAL A 155 35.97 -22.52 16.45
C VAL A 155 37.23 -21.78 16.03
N ILE A 156 37.17 -20.46 15.87
CA ILE A 156 38.34 -19.63 15.54
C ILE A 156 39.39 -19.70 16.63
N ALA A 157 38.99 -19.59 17.91
CA ALA A 157 39.93 -19.69 19.03
C ALA A 157 40.64 -21.05 19.06
N LEU A 158 39.90 -22.16 18.92
CA LEU A 158 40.48 -23.51 18.89
C LEU A 158 41.44 -23.68 17.70
N PHE A 159 41.09 -23.14 16.53
CA PHE A 159 41.98 -23.15 15.37
C PHE A 159 43.28 -22.39 15.63
N MET A 160 43.20 -21.20 16.24
CA MET A 160 44.39 -20.44 16.63
C MET A 160 45.25 -21.18 17.66
N PHE A 161 44.65 -21.81 18.67
CA PHE A 161 45.39 -22.65 19.63
C PHE A 161 46.05 -23.85 18.95
N TYR A 162 45.38 -24.49 18.00
CA TYR A 162 45.93 -25.60 17.23
C TYR A 162 47.13 -25.16 16.38
N LEU A 163 47.03 -24.01 15.70
CA LEU A 163 48.15 -23.44 14.96
C LEU A 163 49.33 -23.10 15.88
N LEU A 164 49.08 -22.46 17.02
CA LEU A 164 50.13 -22.17 18.02
C LEU A 164 50.80 -23.45 18.52
N PHE A 165 50.01 -24.50 18.78
CA PHE A 165 50.53 -25.79 19.19
C PHE A 165 51.43 -26.41 18.11
N ILE A 166 51.02 -26.37 16.84
CA ILE A 166 51.86 -26.83 15.72
C ILE A 166 53.15 -26.02 15.63
N VAL A 167 53.10 -24.70 15.74
CA VAL A 167 54.30 -23.85 15.64
C VAL A 167 55.28 -24.16 16.78
N ILE A 168 54.79 -24.26 18.02
CA ILE A 168 55.61 -24.54 19.20
C ILE A 168 56.22 -25.95 19.15
N ARG A 169 55.46 -26.96 18.72
CA ARG A 169 55.93 -28.35 18.66
C ARG A 169 56.69 -28.70 17.38
N GLY A 170 56.37 -28.02 16.29
CA GLY A 170 56.93 -28.22 14.96
C GLY A 170 58.26 -27.51 14.74
N GLY A 171 58.67 -26.62 15.66
CA GLY A 171 60.02 -26.06 15.69
C GLY A 171 60.45 -25.44 14.36
N ILE A 172 59.83 -24.32 13.98
CA ILE A 172 60.46 -23.33 13.09
C ILE A 172 61.00 -22.21 13.97
#